data_AF-A0A9D8MQ11-F1
#
_entry.id   AF-A0A9D8MQ11-F1
#
_cell.length_a   1.000
_cell.length_b   1.000
_cell.length_c   1.000
_cell.angle_alpha   90.00
_cell.angle_beta   90.00
_cell.angle_gamma   90.00
#
_symmetry.space_group_name_H-M   'P 1'
#
loop_
_entity.id
_entity.type
_entity.pdbx_description
1 polymer ?
#
loop_
_entity_poly.entity_id
_entity_poly.type
_entity_poly.pdbx_seq_one_letter_code
_entity_poly.pdbx_strand_id
1 'polypeptide(L)'
;MNDIANWLLSNWVFATLPALTLIMGLGEIVGRFKLPGNFKLGVAAVFFVGVVFGMIYPDLKIHHDIERFGLALFIYCVGLTAAPAFFQSLKRNGLMLNFVTFVAMTAIFFCSVGVIKFCGKDSMVISGLFCGTLTNTPSLNAAKEAKRLMSKNAIEQYIKENGLDDDQADEYRDIQNDIVEKNLKKADAGYGVAYPFAIIGVLLIIQFHLMRERKRTANLPPPAAIYLISVVELGKDVPGNYRCWTGALINRFTGVVASRYRFNGEHHFIDGDTMIPMGAMVVIEGPSESVEKAADILGRKGDMALIQDREYFSTRFFTVSNKLLINQSVWSLKLSNMGASICRIKRGDTRLEINQRTRLQLGDLVRVIVKKDKQASLNKFFGNSMNIATEQTFFSLFVGVALGLLIGQIPIPIPGVDVPVTLGYAGGPLVVALV
;
A
#
# COMPACT_ATOMS: atom_id res chain seq x y z
N MET A 1 -17.43 -36.08 25.20
CA MET A 1 -17.41 -34.61 24.98
C MET A 1 -16.33 -33.91 25.81
N ASN A 2 -16.15 -34.27 27.09
CA ASN A 2 -15.12 -33.65 27.94
C ASN A 2 -13.68 -33.91 27.47
N ASP A 3 -13.37 -35.09 26.90
CA ASP A 3 -12.00 -35.38 26.44
C ASP A 3 -11.59 -34.62 25.19
N ILE A 4 -12.51 -34.40 24.25
CA ILE A 4 -12.25 -33.60 23.04
C ILE A 4 -12.13 -32.12 23.42
N ALA A 5 -12.97 -31.63 24.34
CA ALA A 5 -12.86 -30.26 24.85
C ALA A 5 -11.55 -30.05 25.62
N ASN A 6 -11.14 -31.00 26.47
CA ASN A 6 -9.86 -30.96 27.19
C ASN A 6 -8.66 -31.10 26.25
N TRP A 7 -8.75 -31.92 25.20
CA TRP A 7 -7.72 -32.05 24.17
C TRP A 7 -7.61 -30.79 23.30
N LEU A 8 -8.74 -30.16 22.97
CA LEU A 8 -8.76 -28.87 22.26
C LEU A 8 -8.17 -27.76 23.14
N LEU A 9 -8.56 -27.68 24.42
CA LEU A 9 -8.07 -26.65 25.34
C LEU A 9 -6.60 -26.85 25.75
N SER A 10 -6.09 -28.09 25.76
CA SER A 10 -4.68 -28.38 26.05
C SER A 10 -3.77 -28.16 24.84
N ASN A 11 -4.33 -28.12 23.64
CA ASN A 11 -3.56 -27.91 22.42
C ASN A 11 -3.27 -26.40 22.24
N TRP A 12 -1.99 -26.07 22.29
CA TRP A 12 -1.47 -24.70 22.24
C TRP A 12 -1.98 -23.88 21.05
N VAL A 13 -2.30 -24.52 19.91
CA VAL A 13 -2.89 -23.88 18.73
C VAL A 13 -4.26 -23.26 19.07
N PHE A 14 -5.12 -24.03 19.75
CA PHE A 14 -6.49 -23.62 20.08
C PHE A 14 -6.55 -22.67 21.26
N ALA A 15 -5.53 -22.62 22.12
CA ALA A 15 -5.40 -21.61 23.15
C ALA A 15 -4.81 -20.28 22.61
N THR A 16 -3.77 -20.37 21.77
CA THR A 16 -3.00 -19.19 21.31
C THR A 16 -3.71 -18.41 20.22
N LEU A 17 -4.30 -19.08 19.21
CA LEU A 17 -4.93 -18.39 18.08
C LEU A 17 -6.14 -17.53 18.48
N PRO A 18 -7.06 -17.98 19.36
CA PRO A 18 -8.14 -17.12 19.83
C PRO A 18 -7.63 -15.92 20.64
N ALA A 19 -6.60 -16.12 21.47
CA ALA A 19 -5.99 -15.02 22.23
C ALA A 19 -5.38 -13.97 21.29
N LEU A 20 -4.61 -14.39 20.27
CA LEU A 20 -4.08 -13.48 19.25
C LEU A 20 -5.20 -12.79 18.47
N THR A 21 -6.24 -13.51 18.09
CA THR A 21 -7.41 -12.93 17.37
C THR A 21 -8.11 -11.87 18.21
N LEU A 22 -8.30 -12.12 19.51
CA LEU A 22 -8.87 -11.15 20.44
C LEU A 22 -7.98 -9.91 20.59
N ILE A 23 -6.67 -10.10 20.78
CA ILE A 23 -5.69 -9.01 20.90
C ILE A 23 -5.68 -8.16 19.62
N MET A 24 -5.68 -8.79 18.44
CA MET A 24 -5.73 -8.10 17.15
C MET A 24 -7.04 -7.32 16.98
N GLY A 25 -8.19 -7.94 17.28
CA GLY A 25 -9.49 -7.29 17.16
C GLY A 25 -9.66 -6.10 18.10
N LEU A 26 -9.27 -6.25 19.38
CA LEU A 26 -9.28 -5.16 20.35
C LEU A 26 -8.29 -4.06 19.96
N GLY A 27 -7.09 -4.44 19.52
CA GLY A 27 -6.08 -3.52 19.00
C GLY A 27 -6.58 -2.66 17.85
N GLU A 28 -7.29 -3.26 16.89
CA GLU A 28 -7.87 -2.53 15.77
C GLU A 28 -8.98 -1.56 16.22
N ILE A 29 -9.84 -1.99 17.14
CA ILE A 29 -10.89 -1.13 17.72
C ILE A 29 -10.24 0.07 18.43
N VAL A 30 -9.24 -0.19 19.28
CA VAL A 30 -8.49 0.85 20.00
C VAL A 30 -7.80 1.80 19.02
N GLY A 31 -7.20 1.27 17.96
CA GLY A 31 -6.48 2.03 16.94
C GLY A 31 -7.35 3.00 16.12
N ARG A 32 -8.67 2.79 16.08
CA ARG A 32 -9.61 3.65 15.37
C ARG A 32 -10.00 4.92 16.15
N PHE A 33 -9.79 4.94 17.46
CA PHE A 33 -10.09 6.12 18.27
C PHE A 33 -9.18 7.29 17.90
N LYS A 34 -9.79 8.48 17.85
CA LYS A 34 -9.07 9.72 17.56
C LYS A 34 -8.50 10.28 18.87
N LEU A 35 -7.20 10.45 18.90
CA LEU A 35 -6.50 11.22 19.91
C LEU A 35 -6.57 12.73 19.59
N PRO A 36 -6.31 13.61 20.57
CA PRO A 36 -6.26 15.05 20.37
C PRO A 36 -5.36 15.41 19.17
N GLY A 37 -5.80 16.32 18.31
CA GLY A 37 -5.08 16.70 17.09
C GLY A 37 -5.38 15.84 15.84
N ASN A 38 -6.51 15.11 15.82
CA ASN A 38 -6.91 14.19 14.73
C ASN A 38 -5.93 13.04 14.49
N PHE A 39 -5.12 12.69 15.49
CA PHE A 39 -4.18 11.58 15.44
C PHE A 39 -4.90 10.25 15.67
N LYS A 40 -4.48 9.19 14.99
CA LYS A 40 -4.96 7.82 15.20
C LYS A 40 -3.76 6.90 15.29
N LEU A 41 -3.74 5.97 16.25
CA LEU A 41 -2.69 4.95 16.31
C LEU A 41 -2.79 3.95 15.14
N GLY A 42 -3.99 3.70 14.63
CA GLY A 42 -4.20 2.70 13.59
C GLY A 42 -3.75 1.31 14.05
N VAL A 43 -3.14 0.53 13.15
CA VAL A 43 -2.69 -0.85 13.42
C VAL A 43 -1.64 -0.90 14.54
N ALA A 44 -0.90 0.19 14.79
CA ALA A 44 0.07 0.26 15.88
C ALA A 44 -0.54 -0.01 17.27
N ALA A 45 -1.84 0.25 17.45
CA ALA A 45 -2.55 -0.04 18.69
C ALA A 45 -2.58 -1.53 19.04
N VAL A 46 -2.48 -2.43 18.06
CA VAL A 46 -2.42 -3.89 18.28
C VAL A 46 -1.23 -4.27 19.15
N PHE A 47 -0.07 -3.62 18.94
CA PHE A 47 1.10 -3.85 19.78
C PHE A 47 0.86 -3.46 21.24
N PHE A 48 0.29 -2.27 21.49
CA PHE A 48 0.04 -1.79 22.85
C PHE A 48 -0.97 -2.67 23.60
N VAL A 49 -2.03 -3.10 22.91
CA VAL A 49 -2.98 -4.08 23.47
C VAL A 49 -2.27 -5.39 23.77
N GLY A 50 -1.42 -5.88 22.86
CA GLY A 50 -0.61 -7.07 23.09
C GLY A 50 0.31 -6.97 24.33
N VAL A 51 0.98 -5.83 24.53
CA VAL A 51 1.82 -5.58 25.72
C VAL A 51 0.98 -5.60 27.00
N VAL A 52 -0.20 -4.96 27.01
CA VAL A 52 -1.10 -4.98 28.16
C VAL A 52 -1.55 -6.41 28.47
N PHE A 53 -1.94 -7.18 27.45
CA PHE A 53 -2.31 -8.59 27.62
C PHE A 53 -1.13 -9.44 28.12
N GLY A 54 0.08 -9.24 27.59
CA GLY A 54 1.28 -9.93 28.07
C GLY A 54 1.67 -9.58 29.50
N MET A 55 1.34 -8.36 29.96
CA MET A 55 1.52 -7.95 31.34
C MET A 55 0.48 -8.58 32.28
N ILE A 56 -0.79 -8.66 31.84
CA ILE A 56 -1.88 -9.25 32.64
C ILE A 56 -1.77 -10.79 32.69
N TYR A 57 -1.31 -11.41 31.61
CA TYR A 57 -1.21 -12.87 31.45
C TYR A 57 0.24 -13.28 31.13
N PRO A 58 1.16 -13.21 32.12
CA PRO A 58 2.59 -13.51 31.91
C PRO A 58 2.87 -14.97 31.54
N ASP A 59 1.96 -15.88 31.87
CA ASP A 59 2.06 -17.30 31.53
C ASP A 59 1.55 -17.65 30.12
N LEU A 60 1.04 -16.65 29.37
CA LEU A 60 0.61 -16.83 27.99
C LEU A 60 1.83 -17.11 27.08
N LYS A 61 2.16 -18.39 26.91
CA LYS A 61 3.27 -18.83 26.05
C LYS A 61 2.80 -18.98 24.61
N ILE A 62 3.30 -18.10 23.74
CA ILE A 62 3.15 -18.25 22.28
C ILE A 62 4.17 -19.28 21.81
N HIS A 63 3.73 -20.32 21.11
CA HIS A 63 4.62 -21.32 20.55
C HIS A 63 5.55 -20.72 19.50
N HIS A 64 6.83 -21.11 19.49
CA HIS A 64 7.85 -20.55 18.59
C HIS A 64 7.50 -20.68 17.10
N ASP A 65 6.75 -21.72 16.72
CA ASP A 65 6.35 -21.92 15.33
C ASP A 65 5.28 -20.94 14.86
N ILE A 66 4.39 -20.46 15.75
CA ILE A 66 3.44 -19.38 15.40
C ILE A 66 4.20 -18.09 15.13
N GLU A 67 5.20 -17.76 15.96
CA GLU A 67 6.04 -16.57 15.77
C GLU A 67 6.75 -16.62 14.41
N ARG A 68 7.40 -17.74 14.09
CA ARG A 68 8.11 -17.94 12.83
C ARG A 68 7.19 -17.90 11.62
N PHE A 69 6.05 -18.58 11.69
CA PHE A 69 5.07 -18.60 10.61
C PHE A 69 4.47 -17.20 10.37
N GLY A 70 4.08 -16.50 11.45
CA GLY A 70 3.56 -15.14 11.37
C GLY A 70 4.58 -14.16 10.79
N LEU A 71 5.86 -14.28 11.18
CA LEU A 71 6.95 -13.48 10.63
C LEU A 71 7.16 -13.74 9.13
N ALA A 72 7.21 -15.00 8.72
CA ALA A 72 7.39 -15.39 7.33
C ALA A 72 6.25 -14.87 6.45
N LEU A 73 5.00 -15.02 6.92
CA LEU A 73 3.81 -14.50 6.26
C LEU A 73 3.86 -12.97 6.14
N PHE A 74 4.17 -12.27 7.23
CA PHE A 74 4.29 -10.82 7.25
C PHE A 74 5.32 -10.32 6.24
N ILE A 75 6.54 -10.87 6.26
CA ILE A 75 7.63 -10.44 5.36
C ILE A 75 7.29 -10.77 3.91
N TYR A 76 6.68 -11.92 3.64
CA TYR A 76 6.24 -12.30 2.30
C TYR A 76 5.20 -11.31 1.75
N CYS A 77 4.19 -10.95 2.53
CA CYS A 77 3.20 -9.95 2.13
C CYS A 77 3.82 -8.56 1.91
N VAL A 78 4.76 -8.14 2.77
CA VAL A 78 5.50 -6.88 2.58
C VAL A 78 6.33 -6.93 1.31
N GLY A 79 7.01 -8.05 1.01
CA GLY A 79 7.77 -8.24 -0.21
C GLY A 79 6.91 -8.12 -1.47
N LEU A 80 5.78 -8.83 -1.52
CA LEU A 80 4.86 -8.82 -2.66
C LEU A 80 4.31 -7.42 -2.95
N THR A 81 3.95 -6.68 -1.90
CA THR A 81 3.42 -5.32 -2.03
C THR A 81 4.49 -4.31 -2.40
N ALA A 82 5.74 -4.51 -1.94
CA ALA A 82 6.86 -3.61 -2.20
C ALA A 82 7.54 -3.86 -3.56
N ALA A 83 7.47 -5.06 -4.13
CA ALA A 83 8.29 -5.47 -5.28
C ALA A 83 8.26 -4.49 -6.46
N PRO A 84 7.10 -4.05 -7.01
CA PRO A 84 7.09 -3.16 -8.17
C PRO A 84 7.74 -1.80 -7.88
N ALA A 85 7.45 -1.24 -6.70
CA ALA A 85 8.00 0.04 -6.26
C ALA A 85 9.51 -0.06 -5.98
N PHE A 86 9.96 -1.18 -5.40
CA PHE A 86 11.36 -1.46 -5.14
C PHE A 86 12.18 -1.45 -6.44
N PHE A 87 11.79 -2.23 -7.45
CA PHE A 87 12.52 -2.27 -8.73
C PHE A 87 12.45 -0.96 -9.50
N GLN A 88 11.32 -0.23 -9.44
CA GLN A 88 11.22 1.10 -10.04
C GLN A 88 12.16 2.10 -9.37
N SER A 89 12.24 2.08 -8.03
CA SER A 89 13.13 2.93 -7.25
C SER A 89 14.61 2.62 -7.54
N LEU A 90 14.96 1.33 -7.58
CA LEU A 90 16.32 0.87 -7.87
C LEU A 90 16.81 1.35 -9.24
N LYS A 91 15.94 1.34 -10.26
CA LYS A 91 16.27 1.83 -11.61
C LYS A 91 16.44 3.35 -11.70
N ARG A 92 15.67 4.13 -10.93
CA ARG A 92 15.68 5.61 -11.06
C ARG A 92 16.77 6.27 -10.23
N ASN A 93 16.84 5.94 -8.94
CA ASN A 93 17.73 6.59 -7.96
C ASN A 93 18.42 5.56 -7.03
N GLY A 94 18.48 4.28 -7.44
CA GLY A 94 18.90 3.18 -6.56
C GLY A 94 20.26 3.36 -5.92
N LEU A 95 21.27 3.81 -6.69
CA LEU A 95 22.63 4.02 -6.18
C LEU A 95 22.67 5.06 -5.04
N MET A 96 22.04 6.22 -5.24
CA MET A 96 22.00 7.28 -4.22
C MET A 96 21.24 6.81 -2.98
N LEU A 97 20.08 6.18 -3.15
CA LEU A 97 19.25 5.71 -2.03
C LEU A 97 19.94 4.59 -1.24
N ASN A 98 20.59 3.65 -1.93
CA ASN A 98 21.36 2.58 -1.27
C ASN A 98 22.58 3.15 -0.54
N PHE A 99 23.27 4.13 -1.11
CA PHE A 99 24.41 4.77 -0.45
C PHE A 99 23.99 5.51 0.82
N VAL A 100 22.93 6.33 0.76
CA VAL A 100 22.39 7.03 1.94
C VAL A 100 21.97 6.03 3.02
N THR A 101 21.31 4.93 2.62
CA THR A 101 20.90 3.86 3.53
C THR A 101 22.10 3.17 4.17
N PHE A 102 23.14 2.87 3.39
CA PHE A 102 24.37 2.26 3.88
C PHE A 102 25.06 3.16 4.93
N VAL A 103 25.25 4.44 4.63
CA VAL A 103 25.87 5.41 5.57
C VAL A 103 25.05 5.49 6.87
N ALA A 104 23.73 5.58 6.76
CA ALA A 104 22.86 5.60 7.93
C ALA A 104 22.98 4.31 8.77
N MET A 105 22.97 3.14 8.13
CA MET A 105 23.13 1.86 8.83
C MET A 105 24.49 1.74 9.53
N THR A 106 25.57 2.16 8.88
CA THR A 106 26.91 2.16 9.48
C THR A 106 26.99 3.08 10.70
N ALA A 107 26.42 4.29 10.61
CA ALA A 107 26.37 5.22 11.73
C ALA A 107 25.61 4.64 12.92
N ILE A 108 24.44 4.04 12.66
CA ILE A 108 23.60 3.41 13.69
C ILE A 108 24.32 2.20 14.31
N PHE A 109 25.03 1.37 13.51
CA PHE A 109 25.84 0.26 14.02
C PHE A 109 26.93 0.73 15.00
N PHE A 110 27.74 1.73 14.63
CA PHE A 110 28.80 2.22 15.50
C PHE A 110 28.25 2.88 16.77
N CYS A 111 27.12 3.59 16.68
CA CYS A 111 26.44 4.13 17.86
C CYS A 111 26.03 3.00 18.81
N SER A 112 25.45 1.91 18.28
CA SER A 112 25.08 0.74 19.09
C SER A 112 26.27 0.10 19.78
N VAL A 113 27.37 -0.14 19.04
CA VAL A 113 28.62 -0.68 19.61
C VAL A 113 29.17 0.22 20.71
N GLY A 114 29.14 1.54 20.51
CA GLY A 114 29.50 2.53 21.52
C GLY A 114 28.66 2.36 22.79
N VAL A 115 27.33 2.31 22.65
CA VAL A 115 26.41 2.10 23.78
C VAL A 115 26.70 0.80 24.52
N ILE A 116 27.02 -0.31 23.83
CA ILE A 116 27.42 -1.57 24.48
C ILE A 116 28.62 -1.36 25.38
N LYS A 117 29.67 -0.74 24.83
CA LYS A 117 30.93 -0.56 25.52
C LYS A 117 30.83 0.39 26.72
N PHE A 118 30.00 1.42 26.62
CA PHE A 118 29.83 2.41 27.70
C PHE A 118 28.81 2.01 28.77
N CYS A 119 27.73 1.31 28.41
CA CYS A 119 26.68 0.96 29.37
C CYS A 119 26.88 -0.40 30.05
N GLY A 120 27.81 -1.24 29.56
CA GLY A 120 28.09 -2.55 30.14
C GLY A 120 26.88 -3.50 30.17
N LYS A 121 25.92 -3.32 29.26
CA LYS A 121 24.68 -4.11 29.21
C LYS A 121 24.88 -5.37 28.35
N ASP A 122 24.09 -6.39 28.66
CA ASP A 122 24.05 -7.67 27.96
C ASP A 122 23.78 -7.49 26.45
N SER A 123 24.53 -8.21 25.60
CA SER A 123 24.46 -8.07 24.14
C SER A 123 23.08 -8.40 23.57
N MET A 124 22.31 -9.28 24.23
CA MET A 124 20.93 -9.58 23.84
C MET A 124 19.99 -8.41 24.14
N VAL A 125 20.13 -7.77 25.30
CA VAL A 125 19.33 -6.57 25.64
C VAL A 125 19.54 -5.48 24.59
N ILE A 126 20.79 -5.24 24.21
CA ILE A 126 21.13 -4.19 23.26
C ILE A 126 20.67 -4.54 21.85
N SER A 127 20.82 -5.80 21.43
CA SER A 127 20.23 -6.27 20.17
C SER A 127 18.72 -6.04 20.15
N GLY A 128 18.04 -6.32 21.27
CA GLY A 128 16.63 -6.02 21.48
C GLY A 128 16.30 -4.54 21.32
N LEU A 129 16.99 -3.66 22.08
CA LEU A 129 16.80 -2.21 22.02
C LEU A 129 17.05 -1.66 20.62
N PHE A 130 18.09 -2.14 19.94
CA PHE A 130 18.44 -1.75 18.58
C PHE A 130 17.32 -2.10 17.60
N CYS A 131 16.89 -3.36 17.59
CA CYS A 131 15.82 -3.81 16.72
C CYS A 131 14.48 -3.13 17.04
N GLY A 132 14.19 -2.89 18.32
CA GLY A 132 12.99 -2.18 18.76
C GLY A 132 12.98 -0.72 18.32
N THR A 133 14.11 -0.02 18.44
CA THR A 133 14.27 1.37 17.99
C THR A 133 14.08 1.51 16.48
N LEU A 134 14.53 0.51 15.72
CA LEU A 134 14.35 0.45 14.27
C LEU A 134 13.02 -0.17 13.84
N THR A 135 12.16 -0.56 14.80
CA THR A 135 10.90 -1.29 14.55
C THR A 135 11.08 -2.52 13.64
N ASN A 136 12.25 -3.16 13.74
CA ASN A 136 12.69 -4.22 12.82
C ASN A 136 12.61 -5.60 13.49
N THR A 137 11.39 -6.14 13.55
CA THR A 137 11.08 -7.48 14.08
C THR A 137 11.82 -8.62 13.35
N PRO A 138 11.98 -8.59 12.00
CA PRO A 138 12.79 -9.58 11.30
C PRO A 138 14.24 -9.65 11.82
N SER A 139 14.88 -8.51 12.08
CA SER A 139 16.25 -8.48 12.60
C SER A 139 16.36 -9.00 14.03
N LEU A 140 15.37 -8.75 14.90
CA LEU A 140 15.36 -9.34 16.24
C LEU A 140 15.34 -10.87 16.16
N ASN A 141 14.46 -11.41 15.31
CA ASN A 141 14.35 -12.85 15.13
C ASN A 141 15.61 -13.47 14.52
N ALA A 142 16.23 -12.81 13.54
CA ALA A 142 17.50 -13.24 12.99
C ALA A 142 18.62 -13.27 14.05
N ALA A 143 18.68 -12.28 14.95
CA ALA A 143 19.66 -12.26 16.04
C ALA A 143 19.42 -13.40 17.06
N LYS A 144 18.16 -13.66 17.42
CA LYS A 144 17.79 -14.79 18.29
C LYS A 144 18.16 -16.13 17.65
N GLU A 145 17.90 -16.29 16.37
CA GLU A 145 18.23 -17.50 15.59
C GLU A 145 19.74 -17.73 15.51
N ALA A 146 20.52 -16.70 15.20
CA ALA A 146 21.98 -16.77 15.18
C ALA A 146 22.55 -17.24 16.53
N LYS A 147 22.03 -16.72 17.65
CA LYS A 147 22.46 -17.17 18.98
C LYS A 147 22.10 -18.62 19.26
N ARG A 148 20.89 -19.07 18.88
CA ARG A 148 20.49 -20.49 19.01
C ARG A 148 21.45 -21.39 18.25
N LEU A 149 21.79 -21.02 17.01
CA LEU A 149 22.69 -21.80 16.16
C LEU A 149 24.11 -21.88 16.75
N MET A 150 24.67 -20.73 17.16
CA MET A 150 25.99 -20.68 17.81
C MET A 150 26.01 -21.52 19.09
N SER A 151 24.97 -21.43 19.91
CA SER A 151 24.89 -22.20 21.15
C SER A 151 24.76 -23.69 20.89
N LYS A 152 23.93 -24.10 19.92
CA LYS A 152 23.78 -25.50 19.53
C LYS A 152 25.12 -26.09 19.10
N ASN A 153 25.86 -25.39 18.23
CA ASN A 153 27.17 -25.86 17.78
C ASN A 153 28.17 -25.98 18.94
N ALA A 154 28.19 -25.01 19.86
CA ALA A 154 29.07 -25.05 21.04
C ALA A 154 28.71 -26.19 22.01
N ILE A 155 27.41 -26.47 22.20
CA ILE A 155 26.93 -27.58 23.03
C ILE A 155 27.39 -28.92 22.44
N GLU A 156 27.14 -29.14 21.14
CA GLU A 156 27.54 -30.39 20.47
C GLU A 156 29.07 -30.57 20.45
N GLN A 157 29.83 -29.48 20.29
CA GLN A 157 31.29 -29.51 20.39
C GLN A 157 31.74 -29.92 21.79
N TYR A 158 31.15 -29.35 22.84
CA TYR A 158 31.50 -29.68 24.23
C TYR A 158 31.19 -31.14 24.58
N ILE A 159 30.01 -31.63 24.18
CA ILE A 159 29.61 -33.04 24.38
C ILE A 159 30.64 -33.97 23.74
N LYS A 160 31.04 -33.65 22.50
CA LYS A 160 32.02 -34.45 21.75
C LYS A 160 33.42 -34.42 22.37
N GLU A 161 33.88 -33.26 22.83
CA GLU A 161 35.21 -33.09 23.42
C GLU A 161 35.34 -33.77 24.80
N ASN A 162 34.27 -33.81 25.58
CA ASN A 162 34.26 -34.40 26.92
C ASN A 162 33.78 -35.86 26.95
N GLY A 163 33.32 -36.40 25.81
CA GLY A 163 32.90 -37.79 25.68
C GLY A 163 31.76 -38.18 26.62
N LEU A 164 30.79 -37.27 26.80
CA LEU A 164 29.60 -37.52 27.64
C LEU A 164 28.79 -38.69 27.08
N ASP A 165 28.22 -39.51 27.97
CA ASP A 165 27.24 -40.53 27.57
C ASP A 165 25.91 -39.89 27.14
N ASP A 166 25.01 -40.66 26.55
CA ASP A 166 23.76 -40.14 25.96
C ASP A 166 22.86 -39.46 27.02
N ASP A 167 22.77 -40.03 28.22
CA ASP A 167 21.96 -39.49 29.32
C ASP A 167 22.54 -38.15 29.83
N GLN A 168 23.86 -38.08 30.00
CA GLN A 168 24.57 -36.85 30.38
C GLN A 168 24.51 -35.79 29.28
N ALA A 169 24.60 -36.20 28.02
CA ALA A 169 24.51 -35.30 26.87
C ALA A 169 23.12 -34.64 26.79
N ASP A 170 22.06 -35.41 27.00
CA ASP A 170 20.69 -34.89 26.99
C ASP A 170 20.41 -33.98 28.19
N GLU A 171 20.85 -34.33 29.40
CA GLU A 171 20.76 -33.44 30.56
C GLU A 171 21.52 -32.12 30.32
N TYR A 172 22.73 -32.20 29.76
CA TYR A 172 23.53 -31.01 29.44
C TYR A 172 22.86 -30.13 28.37
N ARG A 173 22.29 -30.74 27.32
CA ARG A 173 21.53 -30.04 26.28
C ARG A 173 20.36 -29.27 26.89
N ASP A 174 19.57 -29.91 27.74
CA ASP A 174 18.39 -29.29 28.36
C ASP A 174 18.76 -28.10 29.24
N ILE A 175 19.78 -28.24 30.09
CA ILE A 175 20.26 -27.15 30.94
C ILE A 175 20.74 -25.96 30.09
N GLN A 176 21.56 -26.21 29.07
CA GLN A 176 22.08 -25.14 28.23
C GLN A 176 20.98 -24.49 27.38
N ASN A 177 20.03 -25.27 26.86
CA ASN A 177 18.88 -24.74 26.13
C ASN A 177 18.01 -23.82 26.98
N ASP A 178 17.76 -24.16 28.26
CA ASP A 178 17.04 -23.27 29.19
C ASP A 178 17.81 -21.95 29.45
N ILE A 179 19.14 -22.02 29.60
CA ILE A 179 19.99 -20.83 29.75
C ILE A 179 19.93 -19.95 28.49
N VAL A 180 19.97 -20.56 27.30
CA VAL A 180 19.85 -19.84 26.03
C VAL A 180 18.49 -19.14 25.95
N GLU A 181 17.39 -19.84 26.18
CA GLU A 181 16.05 -19.25 26.11
C GLU A 181 15.85 -18.13 27.14
N LYS A 182 16.39 -18.27 28.36
CA LYS A 182 16.42 -17.17 29.34
C LYS A 182 17.19 -15.94 28.85
N ASN A 183 18.30 -16.14 28.13
CA ASN A 183 19.05 -15.04 27.52
C ASN A 183 18.32 -14.40 26.34
N LEU A 184 17.60 -15.19 25.52
CA LEU A 184 16.81 -14.65 24.41
C LEU A 184 15.66 -13.76 24.90
N LYS A 185 15.05 -14.09 26.04
CA LYS A 185 14.02 -13.22 26.67
C LYS A 185 14.53 -11.83 27.01
N LYS A 186 15.83 -11.66 27.25
CA LYS A 186 16.43 -10.32 27.47
C LYS A 186 16.37 -9.46 26.20
N ALA A 187 16.50 -10.07 25.03
CA ALA A 187 16.34 -9.37 23.75
C ALA A 187 14.88 -8.95 23.52
N ASP A 188 13.93 -9.83 23.82
CA ASP A 188 12.50 -9.52 23.75
C ASP A 188 12.12 -8.36 24.69
N ALA A 189 12.69 -8.34 25.90
CA ALA A 189 12.50 -7.24 26.84
C ALA A 189 13.08 -5.91 26.31
N GLY A 190 14.30 -5.91 25.80
CA GLY A 190 14.91 -4.73 25.18
C GLY A 190 14.08 -4.20 24.01
N TYR A 191 13.59 -5.10 23.16
CA TYR A 191 12.72 -4.76 22.04
C TYR A 191 11.41 -4.14 22.53
N GLY A 192 10.73 -4.78 23.50
CA GLY A 192 9.47 -4.31 24.06
C GLY A 192 9.57 -2.93 24.70
N VAL A 193 10.71 -2.58 25.29
CA VAL A 193 10.97 -1.24 25.85
C VAL A 193 11.16 -0.20 24.74
N ALA A 194 11.99 -0.48 23.73
CA ALA A 194 12.32 0.51 22.71
C ALA A 194 11.19 0.76 21.69
N TYR A 195 10.39 -0.27 21.38
CA TYR A 195 9.41 -0.24 20.31
C TYR A 195 8.30 0.83 20.46
N PRO A 196 7.68 1.05 21.65
CA PRO A 196 6.74 2.16 21.87
C PRO A 196 7.31 3.53 21.51
N PHE A 197 8.54 3.82 21.96
CA PHE A 197 9.19 5.10 21.73
C PHE A 197 9.50 5.30 20.25
N ALA A 198 9.94 4.24 19.57
CA ALA A 198 10.19 4.25 18.14
C ALA A 198 8.91 4.57 17.34
N ILE A 199 7.81 3.85 17.61
CA ILE A 199 6.53 4.09 16.94
C ILE A 199 6.05 5.52 17.16
N ILE A 200 6.00 5.97 18.41
CA ILE A 200 5.50 7.31 18.74
C ILE A 200 6.38 8.37 18.08
N GLY A 201 7.71 8.23 18.17
CA GLY A 201 8.67 9.14 17.56
C GLY A 201 8.53 9.22 16.04
N VAL A 202 8.51 8.07 15.36
CA VAL A 202 8.35 8.00 13.90
C VAL A 202 7.01 8.61 13.47
N LEU A 203 5.91 8.29 14.17
CA LEU A 203 4.59 8.84 13.86
C LEU A 203 4.56 10.36 14.03
N LEU A 204 5.19 10.91 15.07
CA LEU A 204 5.29 12.36 15.26
C LEU A 204 6.12 13.03 14.15
N ILE A 205 7.24 12.42 13.74
CA ILE A 205 8.09 12.93 12.65
C ILE A 205 7.35 12.93 11.31
N ILE A 206 6.65 11.84 10.99
CA ILE A 206 5.82 11.73 9.78
C ILE A 206 4.72 12.78 9.83
N GLN A 207 4.01 12.89 10.95
CA GLN A 207 2.95 13.87 11.12
C GLN A 207 3.46 15.30 10.95
N PHE A 208 4.62 15.61 11.52
CA PHE A 208 5.27 16.91 11.35
C PHE A 208 5.60 17.20 9.87
N HIS A 209 6.16 16.24 9.15
CA HIS A 209 6.43 16.38 7.72
C HIS A 209 5.16 16.57 6.91
N LEU A 210 4.12 15.75 7.13
CA LEU A 210 2.83 15.87 6.46
C LEU A 210 2.14 17.21 6.77
N MET A 211 2.23 17.69 8.02
CA MET A 211 1.73 19.01 8.39
C MET A 211 2.48 20.14 7.68
N ARG A 212 3.82 20.02 7.56
CA ARG A 212 4.65 21.00 6.85
C ARG A 212 4.37 21.00 5.35
N GLU A 213 4.22 19.83 4.74
CA GLU A 213 3.79 19.69 3.34
C GLU A 213 2.40 20.26 3.13
N ARG A 214 1.45 19.99 4.04
CA ARG A 214 0.11 20.59 3.99
C ARG A 214 0.15 22.11 4.07
N LYS A 215 1.01 22.69 4.91
CA LYS A 215 1.23 24.15 4.97
C LYS A 215 1.89 24.70 3.71
N ARG A 216 2.89 24.00 3.15
CA ARG A 216 3.53 24.38 1.88
C ARG A 216 2.55 24.34 0.70
N THR A 217 1.70 23.33 0.68
CA THR A 217 0.68 23.13 -0.37
C THR A 217 -0.59 23.95 -0.13
N ALA A 218 -0.81 24.47 1.08
CA ALA A 218 -1.94 25.36 1.38
C ALA A 218 -1.89 26.69 0.60
N ASN A 219 -0.69 27.12 0.17
CA ASN A 219 -0.49 28.29 -0.67
C ASN A 219 -0.43 27.98 -2.18
N LEU A 220 -0.46 26.70 -2.56
CA LEU A 220 -0.72 26.33 -3.96
C LEU A 220 -2.23 26.39 -4.17
N PRO A 221 -2.71 26.88 -5.33
CA PRO A 221 -4.13 26.76 -5.66
C PRO A 221 -4.53 25.28 -5.48
N PRO A 222 -5.66 24.99 -4.80
CA PRO A 222 -6.03 23.62 -4.45
C PRO A 222 -6.03 22.74 -5.70
N PRO A 223 -5.54 21.49 -5.62
CA PRO A 223 -5.70 20.56 -6.73
C PRO A 223 -7.20 20.34 -6.92
N ALA A 224 -7.69 20.88 -8.04
CA ALA A 224 -9.07 21.19 -8.39
C ALA A 224 -9.50 22.63 -8.01
N ALA A 225 -9.33 23.55 -8.96
CA ALA A 225 -10.38 24.51 -9.24
C ALA A 225 -11.74 23.77 -9.13
N ILE A 226 -12.70 24.34 -8.40
CA ILE A 226 -14.03 23.76 -8.22
C ILE A 226 -14.51 23.32 -9.61
N TYR A 227 -14.63 22.02 -9.82
CA TYR A 227 -15.02 21.48 -11.12
C TYR A 227 -16.55 21.57 -11.16
N LEU A 228 -17.07 22.47 -11.98
CA LEU A 228 -18.50 22.67 -12.11
C LEU A 228 -19.01 21.92 -13.33
N ILE A 229 -20.23 21.39 -13.19
CA ILE A 229 -21.04 20.99 -14.32
C ILE A 229 -22.10 22.06 -14.48
N SER A 230 -22.31 22.56 -15.69
CA SER A 230 -23.36 23.53 -15.99
C SER A 230 -24.04 23.16 -17.31
N VAL A 231 -25.23 23.73 -17.51
CA VAL A 231 -25.94 23.66 -18.79
C VAL A 231 -25.90 25.04 -19.45
N VAL A 232 -25.64 25.07 -20.75
CA VAL A 232 -25.64 26.29 -21.55
C VAL A 232 -26.50 26.08 -22.79
N GLU A 233 -27.44 26.98 -23.03
CA GLU A 233 -28.17 27.06 -24.29
C GLU A 233 -27.30 27.78 -25.32
N LEU A 234 -27.02 27.11 -26.45
CA LEU A 234 -26.23 27.72 -27.52
C LEU A 234 -27.01 28.84 -28.21
N GLY A 235 -26.53 30.07 -28.08
CA GLY A 235 -27.20 31.25 -28.63
C GLY A 235 -26.26 32.26 -29.27
N LYS A 236 -24.94 32.02 -29.25
CA LYS A 236 -23.93 32.86 -29.90
C LYS A 236 -23.26 32.13 -31.06
N ASP A 237 -23.05 32.86 -32.15
CA ASP A 237 -22.36 32.36 -33.33
C ASP A 237 -20.90 31.98 -33.02
N VAL A 238 -20.35 31.09 -33.83
CA VAL A 238 -18.97 30.59 -33.66
C VAL A 238 -17.97 31.67 -34.10
N PRO A 239 -16.94 31.99 -33.31
CA PRO A 239 -15.94 32.97 -33.71
C PRO A 239 -15.14 32.57 -34.95
N GLY A 240 -14.95 33.46 -35.92
CA GLY A 240 -14.12 33.23 -37.12
C GLY A 240 -14.87 32.54 -38.27
N ASN A 241 -14.16 31.82 -39.14
CA ASN A 241 -14.73 31.18 -40.35
C ASN A 241 -15.40 29.81 -40.09
N TYR A 242 -15.72 29.47 -38.84
CA TYR A 242 -16.33 28.19 -38.50
C TYR A 242 -17.86 28.26 -38.68
N ARG A 243 -18.45 27.17 -39.18
CA ARG A 243 -19.89 27.11 -39.50
C ARG A 243 -20.80 26.72 -38.31
N CYS A 244 -20.28 25.96 -37.36
CA CYS A 244 -21.06 25.48 -36.20
C CYS A 244 -20.13 25.13 -35.02
N TRP A 245 -20.69 25.07 -33.81
CA TRP A 245 -19.97 24.62 -32.63
C TRP A 245 -19.73 23.12 -32.70
N THR A 246 -18.52 22.71 -32.35
CA THR A 246 -18.19 21.29 -32.11
C THR A 246 -17.60 21.11 -30.71
N GLY A 247 -17.56 19.87 -30.21
CA GLY A 247 -16.96 19.58 -28.91
C GLY A 247 -15.50 20.06 -28.82
N ALA A 248 -14.72 19.87 -29.90
CA ALA A 248 -13.34 20.34 -29.96
C ALA A 248 -13.24 21.87 -29.98
N LEU A 249 -14.13 22.56 -30.70
CA LEU A 249 -14.15 24.04 -30.74
C LEU A 249 -14.57 24.62 -29.39
N ILE A 250 -15.60 24.08 -28.75
CA ILE A 250 -16.01 24.49 -27.39
C ILE A 250 -14.82 24.40 -26.45
N ASN A 251 -14.12 23.26 -26.42
CA ASN A 251 -12.95 23.08 -25.56
C ASN A 251 -11.81 24.04 -25.91
N ARG A 252 -11.53 24.26 -27.20
CA ARG A 252 -10.47 25.16 -27.65
C ARG A 252 -10.70 26.60 -27.19
N PHE A 253 -11.94 27.10 -27.26
CA PHE A 253 -12.26 28.49 -26.95
C PHE A 253 -12.54 28.74 -25.46
N THR A 254 -12.95 27.72 -24.71
CA THR A 254 -13.42 27.91 -23.33
C THR A 254 -12.65 27.12 -22.28
N GLY A 255 -11.90 26.09 -22.68
CA GLY A 255 -11.20 25.17 -21.78
C GLY A 255 -12.10 24.13 -21.10
N VAL A 256 -13.42 24.14 -21.35
CA VAL A 256 -14.35 23.16 -20.77
C VAL A 256 -14.53 21.95 -21.68
N VAL A 257 -15.09 20.87 -21.15
CA VAL A 257 -15.47 19.68 -21.92
C VAL A 257 -16.99 19.65 -22.04
N ALA A 258 -17.49 19.60 -23.28
CA ALA A 258 -18.90 19.37 -23.55
C ALA A 258 -19.14 17.86 -23.68
N SER A 259 -20.00 17.29 -22.83
CA SER A 259 -20.20 15.84 -22.77
C SER A 259 -21.43 15.37 -23.58
N ARG A 260 -22.49 16.17 -23.56
CA ARG A 260 -23.78 15.87 -24.19
C ARG A 260 -24.58 17.14 -24.46
N TYR A 261 -25.55 17.04 -25.37
CA TYR A 261 -26.56 18.08 -25.57
C TYR A 261 -27.97 17.49 -25.68
N ARG A 262 -28.98 18.32 -25.41
CA ARG A 262 -30.38 18.04 -25.71
C ARG A 262 -30.87 19.00 -26.80
N PHE A 263 -31.48 18.45 -27.84
CA PHE A 263 -32.10 19.23 -28.92
C PHE A 263 -33.38 18.52 -29.37
N ASN A 264 -34.48 19.25 -29.57
CA ASN A 264 -35.80 18.67 -29.90
C ASN A 264 -36.26 17.51 -28.99
N GLY A 265 -35.90 17.55 -27.71
CA GLY A 265 -36.25 16.51 -26.73
C GLY A 265 -35.34 15.27 -26.74
N GLU A 266 -34.42 15.15 -27.69
CA GLU A 266 -33.49 14.02 -27.77
C GLU A 266 -32.12 14.32 -27.15
N HIS A 267 -31.49 13.29 -26.58
CA HIS A 267 -30.17 13.38 -25.98
C HIS A 267 -29.08 12.82 -26.89
N HIS A 268 -28.05 13.62 -27.13
CA HIS A 268 -26.90 13.27 -27.97
C HIS A 268 -25.59 13.43 -27.19
N PHE A 269 -24.61 12.58 -27.49
CA PHE A 269 -23.26 12.65 -26.91
C PHE A 269 -22.34 13.48 -27.80
N ILE A 270 -21.38 14.16 -27.18
CA ILE A 270 -20.44 15.04 -27.87
C ILE A 270 -19.04 14.42 -27.84
N ASP A 271 -18.43 14.36 -29.02
CA ASP A 271 -16.99 14.15 -29.26
C ASP A 271 -16.39 15.38 -29.96
N GLY A 272 -15.13 15.28 -30.40
CA GLY A 272 -14.40 16.39 -31.01
C GLY A 272 -15.10 16.99 -32.24
N ASP A 273 -15.60 16.13 -33.13
CA ASP A 273 -16.15 16.52 -34.44
C ASP A 273 -17.68 16.61 -34.45
N THR A 274 -18.34 16.38 -33.30
CA THR A 274 -19.80 16.44 -33.21
C THR A 274 -20.29 17.86 -33.45
N MET A 275 -21.03 18.09 -34.54
CA MET A 275 -21.68 19.37 -34.82
C MET A 275 -22.90 19.54 -33.92
N ILE A 276 -22.98 20.69 -33.23
CA ILE A 276 -24.04 20.97 -32.25
C ILE A 276 -24.97 22.05 -32.84
N PRO A 277 -26.29 21.78 -32.93
CA PRO A 277 -27.25 22.77 -33.40
C PRO A 277 -27.33 24.00 -32.50
N MET A 278 -27.61 25.16 -33.09
CA MET A 278 -27.98 26.36 -32.33
C MET A 278 -29.29 26.12 -31.57
N GLY A 279 -29.42 26.70 -30.38
CA GLY A 279 -30.53 26.45 -29.45
C GLY A 279 -30.45 25.13 -28.69
N ALA A 280 -29.41 24.30 -28.92
CA ALA A 280 -29.21 23.09 -28.15
C ALA A 280 -28.77 23.41 -26.71
N MET A 281 -29.27 22.62 -25.77
CA MET A 281 -28.88 22.70 -24.36
C MET A 281 -27.69 21.78 -24.11
N VAL A 282 -26.51 22.35 -23.94
CA VAL A 282 -25.23 21.63 -23.85
C VAL A 282 -24.80 21.51 -22.39
N VAL A 283 -24.43 20.30 -21.97
CA VAL A 283 -23.83 20.03 -20.66
C VAL A 283 -22.32 20.15 -20.76
N ILE A 284 -21.77 21.15 -20.07
CA ILE A 284 -20.35 21.44 -19.99
C ILE A 284 -19.80 21.12 -18.60
N GLU A 285 -18.57 20.62 -18.52
CA GLU A 285 -17.84 20.33 -17.29
C GLU A 285 -16.42 20.90 -17.37
N GLY A 286 -15.95 21.55 -16.31
CA GLY A 286 -14.60 22.12 -16.27
C GLY A 286 -14.31 22.87 -14.97
N PRO A 287 -13.12 23.52 -14.87
CA PRO A 287 -12.83 24.49 -13.82
C PRO A 287 -13.93 25.57 -13.76
N SER A 288 -14.35 25.95 -12.55
CA SER A 288 -15.44 26.92 -12.33
C SER A 288 -15.28 28.21 -13.15
N GLU A 289 -14.10 28.80 -13.13
CA GLU A 289 -13.79 30.00 -13.92
C GLU A 289 -13.96 29.76 -15.44
N SER A 290 -13.54 28.60 -15.94
CA SER A 290 -13.72 28.21 -17.35
C SER A 290 -15.19 27.98 -17.69
N VAL A 291 -15.98 27.40 -16.78
CA VAL A 291 -17.42 27.16 -16.97
C VAL A 291 -18.21 28.47 -17.02
N GLU A 292 -17.85 29.45 -16.18
CA GLU A 292 -18.45 30.78 -16.22
C GLU A 292 -18.13 31.50 -17.53
N LYS A 293 -16.85 31.53 -17.93
CA LYS A 293 -16.42 32.07 -19.22
C LYS A 293 -17.06 31.37 -20.42
N ALA A 294 -17.24 30.04 -20.32
CA ALA A 294 -17.88 29.25 -21.37
C ALA A 294 -19.34 29.67 -21.57
N ALA A 295 -20.09 29.92 -20.48
CA ALA A 295 -21.46 30.39 -20.58
C ALA A 295 -21.54 31.71 -21.35
N ASP A 296 -20.61 32.65 -21.07
CA ASP A 296 -20.54 33.94 -21.77
C ASP A 296 -20.16 33.78 -23.25
N ILE A 297 -19.32 32.83 -23.62
CA ILE A 297 -18.89 32.64 -25.02
C ILE A 297 -19.96 31.92 -25.85
N LEU A 298 -20.62 30.91 -25.26
CA LEU A 298 -21.49 29.98 -25.99
C LEU A 298 -22.94 30.46 -26.08
N GLY A 299 -23.45 31.18 -25.06
CA GLY A 299 -24.84 31.61 -25.06
C GLY A 299 -25.36 32.04 -23.69
N ARG A 300 -26.39 31.37 -23.19
CA ARG A 300 -27.03 31.69 -21.90
C ARG A 300 -27.03 30.47 -21.00
N LYS A 301 -26.89 30.68 -19.68
CA LYS A 301 -27.01 29.59 -18.70
C LYS A 301 -28.40 28.96 -18.80
N GLY A 302 -28.43 27.64 -18.96
CA GLY A 302 -29.64 26.84 -19.12
C GLY A 302 -30.07 26.14 -17.84
N ASP A 303 -31.19 25.42 -17.93
CA ASP A 303 -31.75 24.64 -16.83
C ASP A 303 -30.85 23.45 -16.45
N MET A 304 -30.50 23.39 -15.16
CA MET A 304 -29.67 22.35 -14.54
C MET A 304 -30.38 20.99 -14.41
N ALA A 305 -31.71 20.92 -14.58
CA ALA A 305 -32.46 19.66 -14.53
C ALA A 305 -31.94 18.61 -15.53
N LEU A 306 -31.38 19.07 -16.66
CA LEU A 306 -30.71 18.24 -17.67
C LEU A 306 -29.50 17.44 -17.16
N ILE A 307 -28.91 17.83 -16.03
CA ILE A 307 -27.80 17.12 -15.40
C ILE A 307 -28.33 15.90 -14.62
N GLN A 308 -29.54 15.98 -14.10
CA GLN A 308 -30.10 15.01 -13.16
C GLN A 308 -30.80 13.82 -13.82
N ASP A 309 -30.71 13.68 -15.13
CA ASP A 309 -31.34 12.58 -15.86
C ASP A 309 -30.59 11.24 -15.68
N ARG A 310 -30.56 10.79 -14.42
CA ARG A 310 -29.89 9.57 -13.94
C ARG A 310 -30.65 8.32 -14.34
N GLU A 311 -31.87 8.43 -14.86
CA GLU A 311 -32.62 7.29 -15.39
C GLU A 311 -31.97 6.78 -16.67
N TYR A 312 -31.54 7.68 -17.56
CA TYR A 312 -30.96 7.32 -18.86
C TYR A 312 -29.44 7.14 -18.85
N PHE A 313 -28.71 7.86 -17.99
CA PHE A 313 -27.24 7.88 -18.01
C PHE A 313 -26.58 7.30 -16.76
N SER A 314 -25.43 6.67 -16.96
CA SER A 314 -24.52 6.20 -15.91
C SER A 314 -23.16 6.86 -16.08
N THR A 315 -22.52 7.24 -14.97
CA THR A 315 -21.15 7.76 -14.96
C THR A 315 -20.24 6.75 -14.28
N ARG A 316 -19.18 6.33 -14.98
CA ARG A 316 -18.21 5.35 -14.48
C ARG A 316 -16.78 5.77 -14.79
N PHE A 317 -15.85 5.27 -13.99
CA PHE A 317 -14.43 5.34 -14.29
C PHE A 317 -14.00 4.05 -14.97
N PHE A 318 -13.18 4.19 -16.00
CA PHE A 318 -12.53 3.09 -16.70
C PHE A 318 -11.02 3.33 -16.65
N THR A 319 -10.26 2.27 -16.40
CA THR A 319 -8.79 2.32 -16.46
C THR A 319 -8.34 1.99 -17.86
N VAL A 320 -7.52 2.82 -18.49
CA VAL A 320 -6.97 2.54 -19.81
C VAL A 320 -5.93 1.42 -19.68
N SER A 321 -6.30 0.21 -20.08
CA SER A 321 -5.38 -0.92 -20.20
C SER A 321 -5.27 -1.46 -21.64
N ASN A 322 -6.20 -1.07 -22.52
CA ASN A 322 -6.13 -1.41 -23.94
C ASN A 322 -4.99 -0.65 -24.64
N LYS A 323 -3.97 -1.38 -25.10
CA LYS A 323 -2.79 -0.81 -25.76
C LYS A 323 -3.09 -0.04 -27.04
N LEU A 324 -4.19 -0.38 -27.74
CA LEU A 324 -4.61 0.31 -28.98
C LEU A 324 -5.02 1.77 -28.74
N LEU A 325 -5.40 2.10 -27.50
CA LEU A 325 -5.80 3.46 -27.12
C LEU A 325 -4.62 4.33 -26.68
N ILE A 326 -3.44 3.75 -26.44
CA ILE A 326 -2.27 4.50 -25.98
C ILE A 326 -1.85 5.48 -27.09
N ASN A 327 -1.55 6.72 -26.69
CA ASN A 327 -1.15 7.82 -27.56
C ASN A 327 -2.25 8.33 -28.51
N GLN A 328 -3.45 7.76 -28.46
CA GLN A 328 -4.61 8.29 -29.18
C GLN A 328 -5.12 9.57 -28.54
N SER A 329 -5.58 10.50 -29.38
CA SER A 329 -6.23 11.72 -28.89
C SER A 329 -7.57 11.37 -28.29
N VAL A 330 -7.90 11.98 -27.15
CA VAL A 330 -9.20 11.82 -26.50
C VAL A 330 -10.35 12.20 -27.45
N TRP A 331 -10.12 13.19 -28.31
CA TRP A 331 -11.11 13.73 -29.23
C TRP A 331 -11.36 12.85 -30.46
N SER A 332 -10.48 11.89 -30.76
CA SER A 332 -10.59 11.01 -31.93
C SER A 332 -11.20 9.63 -31.62
N LEU A 333 -11.62 9.40 -30.37
CA LEU A 333 -12.07 8.07 -29.90
C LEU A 333 -13.47 7.68 -30.39
N LYS A 334 -14.25 8.61 -30.94
CA LYS A 334 -15.60 8.39 -31.48
C LYS A 334 -16.54 7.66 -30.50
N LEU A 335 -16.43 7.97 -29.22
CA LEU A 335 -17.24 7.38 -28.15
C LEU A 335 -18.71 7.74 -28.25
N SER A 336 -19.04 8.86 -28.91
CA SER A 336 -20.41 9.28 -29.19
C SER A 336 -21.18 8.19 -29.95
N ASN A 337 -20.51 7.48 -30.87
CA ASN A 337 -21.09 6.37 -31.63
C ASN A 337 -21.43 5.17 -30.73
N MET A 338 -20.69 5.02 -29.63
CA MET A 338 -20.96 4.02 -28.59
C MET A 338 -21.96 4.52 -27.54
N GLY A 339 -22.53 5.72 -27.71
CA GLY A 339 -23.43 6.34 -26.74
C GLY A 339 -22.71 6.75 -25.45
N ALA A 340 -21.48 7.23 -25.58
CA ALA A 340 -20.62 7.62 -24.48
C ALA A 340 -19.87 8.93 -24.76
N SER A 341 -19.39 9.61 -23.71
CA SER A 341 -18.49 10.76 -23.83
C SER A 341 -17.56 10.86 -22.63
N ILE A 342 -16.32 11.29 -22.85
CA ILE A 342 -15.33 11.47 -21.79
C ILE A 342 -15.59 12.79 -21.08
N CYS A 343 -15.74 12.74 -19.77
CA CYS A 343 -15.93 13.92 -18.94
C CYS A 343 -14.63 14.36 -18.27
N ARG A 344 -13.79 13.39 -17.86
CA ARG A 344 -12.60 13.65 -17.06
C ARG A 344 -11.53 12.60 -17.26
N ILE A 345 -10.27 12.98 -17.11
CA ILE A 345 -9.14 12.04 -17.04
C ILE A 345 -8.35 12.31 -15.77
N LYS A 346 -8.00 11.24 -15.06
CA LYS A 346 -7.06 11.26 -13.93
C LYS A 346 -5.84 10.40 -14.29
N ARG A 347 -4.63 10.93 -14.11
CA ARG A 347 -3.36 10.26 -14.36
C ARG A 347 -2.55 10.21 -13.07
N GLY A 348 -2.39 9.02 -12.49
CA GLY A 348 -1.91 8.89 -11.10
C GLY A 348 -2.84 9.62 -10.14
N ASP A 349 -2.31 10.57 -9.38
CA ASP A 349 -3.10 11.48 -8.52
C ASP A 349 -3.47 12.82 -9.17
N THR A 350 -2.95 13.01 -10.38
CA THR A 350 -3.18 14.07 -11.37
C THR A 350 -4.59 14.20 -11.93
N ARG A 351 -5.42 15.21 -11.64
CA ARG A 351 -6.57 15.51 -12.52
C ARG A 351 -6.07 16.25 -13.76
N LEU A 352 -6.26 15.69 -14.94
CA LEU A 352 -5.83 16.32 -16.19
C LEU A 352 -6.90 17.27 -16.72
N GLU A 353 -6.47 18.42 -17.23
CA GLU A 353 -7.30 19.27 -18.09
C GLU A 353 -7.30 18.66 -19.50
N ILE A 354 -8.49 18.30 -19.99
CA ILE A 354 -8.64 17.73 -21.33
C ILE A 354 -8.56 18.88 -22.33
N ASN A 355 -7.54 18.83 -23.18
CA ASN A 355 -7.31 19.78 -24.27
C ASN A 355 -7.06 19.03 -25.58
N GLN A 356 -6.91 19.76 -26.69
CA GLN A 356 -6.71 19.18 -28.03
C GLN A 356 -5.43 18.32 -28.17
N ARG A 357 -4.46 18.48 -27.27
CA ARG A 357 -3.20 17.72 -27.26
C ARG A 357 -3.23 16.55 -26.28
N THR A 358 -4.34 16.38 -25.55
CA THR A 358 -4.45 15.33 -24.53
C THR A 358 -4.52 13.98 -25.19
N ARG A 359 -3.51 13.15 -24.90
CA ARG A 359 -3.40 11.77 -25.38
C ARG A 359 -3.53 10.81 -24.22
N LEU A 360 -4.23 9.70 -24.45
CA LEU A 360 -4.39 8.65 -23.46
C LEU A 360 -3.06 7.93 -23.18
N GLN A 361 -2.83 7.58 -21.93
CA GLN A 361 -1.71 6.77 -21.46
C GLN A 361 -2.21 5.52 -20.74
N LEU A 362 -1.36 4.51 -20.70
CA LEU A 362 -1.60 3.30 -19.92
C LEU A 362 -1.81 3.68 -18.44
N GLY A 363 -2.89 3.19 -17.83
CA GLY A 363 -3.23 3.46 -16.44
C GLY A 363 -4.03 4.74 -16.20
N ASP A 364 -4.35 5.53 -17.24
CA ASP A 364 -5.26 6.66 -17.10
C ASP A 364 -6.64 6.20 -16.59
N LEU A 365 -7.18 6.90 -15.61
CA LEU A 365 -8.55 6.72 -15.12
C LEU A 365 -9.47 7.72 -15.83
N VAL A 366 -10.24 7.21 -16.78
CA VAL A 366 -11.12 8.01 -17.63
C VAL A 366 -12.55 7.94 -17.08
N ARG A 367 -13.10 9.08 -16.65
CA ARG A 367 -14.51 9.21 -16.30
C ARG A 367 -15.31 9.37 -17.59
N VAL A 368 -16.25 8.47 -17.80
CA VAL A 368 -17.11 8.42 -18.97
C VAL A 368 -18.56 8.47 -18.53
N ILE A 369 -19.34 9.31 -19.19
CA ILE A 369 -20.80 9.23 -19.16
C ILE A 369 -21.26 8.36 -20.32
N VAL A 370 -22.18 7.43 -20.06
CA VAL A 370 -22.65 6.44 -21.04
C VAL A 370 -24.14 6.15 -20.85
N LYS A 371 -24.83 5.80 -21.94
CA LYS A 371 -26.18 5.21 -21.84
C LYS A 371 -26.13 3.90 -21.05
N LYS A 372 -27.07 3.68 -20.13
CA LYS A 372 -27.03 2.50 -19.23
C LYS A 372 -27.00 1.16 -19.97
N ASP A 373 -27.73 1.05 -21.07
CA ASP A 373 -27.82 -0.14 -21.93
C ASP A 373 -26.51 -0.44 -22.69
N LYS A 374 -25.64 0.56 -22.87
CA LYS A 374 -24.37 0.43 -23.63
C LYS A 374 -23.12 0.29 -22.75
N GLN A 375 -23.27 0.25 -21.42
CA GLN A 375 -22.15 0.25 -20.48
C GLN A 375 -21.14 -0.90 -20.70
N ALA A 376 -21.62 -2.11 -21.02
CA ALA A 376 -20.77 -3.30 -21.17
C ALA A 376 -19.77 -3.17 -22.33
N SER A 377 -20.10 -2.39 -23.36
CA SER A 377 -19.24 -2.18 -24.53
C SER A 377 -17.97 -1.39 -24.20
N LEU A 378 -18.03 -0.49 -23.21
CA LEU A 378 -16.91 0.34 -22.79
C LEU A 378 -15.85 -0.43 -22.01
N ASN A 379 -16.24 -1.51 -21.30
CA ASN A 379 -15.29 -2.37 -20.60
C ASN A 379 -14.28 -3.01 -21.58
N LYS A 380 -14.76 -3.46 -22.75
CA LYS A 380 -13.91 -4.01 -23.80
C LYS A 380 -13.08 -2.93 -24.49
N PHE A 381 -13.66 -1.73 -24.66
CA PHE A 381 -13.00 -0.61 -25.33
C PHE A 381 -11.78 -0.11 -24.56
N PHE A 382 -11.95 0.31 -23.30
CA PHE A 382 -10.85 0.84 -22.48
C PHE A 382 -9.90 -0.24 -21.96
N GLY A 383 -10.37 -1.49 -21.91
CA GLY A 383 -9.71 -2.58 -21.20
C GLY A 383 -10.05 -2.50 -19.70
N ASN A 384 -10.21 -3.65 -19.04
CA ASN A 384 -10.55 -3.69 -17.62
C ASN A 384 -9.73 -4.73 -16.86
N SER A 385 -8.42 -4.74 -17.09
CA SER A 385 -7.49 -5.60 -16.33
C SER A 385 -7.00 -4.89 -15.07
N MET A 386 -7.89 -4.71 -14.09
CA MET A 386 -7.48 -4.59 -12.68
C MET A 386 -8.32 -5.46 -11.74
N ASN A 387 -8.97 -6.51 -12.27
CA ASN A 387 -9.43 -7.64 -11.44
C ASN A 387 -8.37 -8.75 -11.30
N ILE A 388 -7.11 -8.51 -11.69
CA ILE A 388 -6.04 -9.53 -11.62
C ILE A 388 -5.08 -9.28 -10.42
N ALA A 389 -5.29 -8.24 -9.61
CA ALA A 389 -4.37 -7.90 -8.52
C ALA A 389 -4.87 -8.19 -7.09
N THR A 390 -6.05 -8.80 -6.91
CA THR A 390 -6.64 -8.99 -5.57
C THR A 390 -7.05 -10.42 -5.25
N GLU A 391 -7.06 -11.33 -6.20
CA GLU A 391 -7.07 -12.76 -5.88
C GLU A 391 -5.63 -13.25 -5.84
N GLN A 392 -4.90 -12.89 -4.79
CA GLN A 392 -3.89 -13.82 -4.32
C GLN A 392 -4.68 -15.05 -3.89
N THR A 393 -4.75 -16.06 -4.75
CA THR A 393 -5.26 -17.36 -4.33
C THR A 393 -4.44 -17.74 -3.10
N PHE A 394 -5.08 -18.00 -1.96
CA PHE A 394 -4.41 -18.42 -0.71
C PHE A 394 -3.35 -19.51 -0.97
N PHE A 395 -3.59 -20.33 -2.00
CA PHE A 395 -2.63 -21.28 -2.55
C PHE A 395 -1.28 -20.67 -2.96
N SER A 396 -1.25 -19.60 -3.77
CA SER A 396 0.00 -18.93 -4.19
C SER A 396 0.76 -18.35 -3.00
N LEU A 397 0.04 -17.79 -2.04
CA LEU A 397 0.64 -17.27 -0.82
C LEU A 397 1.25 -18.40 0.02
N PHE A 398 0.53 -19.51 0.18
CA PHE A 398 1.03 -20.67 0.93
C PHE A 398 2.25 -21.30 0.26
N VAL A 399 2.19 -21.52 -1.06
CA VAL A 399 3.30 -22.05 -1.85
C VAL A 399 4.49 -21.11 -1.81
N GLY A 400 4.27 -19.80 -1.96
CA GLY A 400 5.32 -18.79 -1.92
C GLY A 400 6.03 -18.71 -0.56
N VAL A 401 5.26 -18.70 0.53
CA VAL A 401 5.83 -18.76 1.90
C VAL A 401 6.59 -20.07 2.12
N ALA A 402 6.03 -21.21 1.72
CA ALA A 402 6.68 -22.52 1.88
C ALA A 402 8.02 -22.60 1.10
N LEU A 403 8.02 -22.18 -0.17
CA LEU A 403 9.25 -22.07 -0.96
C LEU A 403 10.25 -21.08 -0.33
N GLY A 404 9.75 -19.96 0.17
CA GLY A 404 10.53 -18.98 0.89
C GLY A 404 11.23 -19.56 2.11
N LEU A 405 10.52 -20.35 2.91
CA LEU A 405 11.09 -21.02 4.08
C LEU A 405 12.16 -22.06 3.70
N LEU A 406 11.92 -22.84 2.65
CA LEU A 406 12.90 -23.81 2.14
C LEU A 406 14.18 -23.11 1.64
N ILE A 407 14.04 -22.05 0.85
CA ILE A 407 15.17 -21.24 0.38
C ILE A 407 15.87 -20.55 1.56
N GLY A 408 15.10 -20.12 2.55
CA GLY A 408 15.58 -19.51 3.79
C GLY A 408 16.59 -20.37 4.54
N GLN A 409 16.39 -21.69 4.52
CA GLN A 409 17.21 -22.66 5.25
C GLN A 409 18.47 -23.11 4.48
N ILE A 410 18.68 -22.66 3.24
CA ILE A 410 19.86 -23.02 2.48
C ILE A 410 21.10 -22.38 3.14
N PRO A 411 22.10 -23.17 3.56
CA PRO A 411 23.32 -22.65 4.18
C PRO A 411 24.22 -21.98 3.13
N ILE A 412 24.61 -20.74 3.40
CA ILE A 412 25.53 -19.96 2.57
C ILE A 412 26.88 -19.89 3.29
N PRO A 413 27.94 -20.55 2.79
CA PRO A 413 29.26 -20.45 3.37
C PRO A 413 29.86 -19.06 3.08
N ILE A 414 30.27 -18.34 4.13
CA ILE A 414 30.96 -17.05 3.99
C ILE A 414 32.43 -17.25 4.36
N PRO A 415 33.39 -16.87 3.48
CA PRO A 415 34.82 -16.94 3.80
C PRO A 415 35.15 -16.17 5.09
N GLY A 416 35.79 -16.85 6.05
CA GLY A 416 36.19 -16.25 7.34
C GLY A 416 35.14 -16.31 8.45
N VAL A 417 34.01 -16.99 8.24
CA VAL A 417 33.00 -17.27 9.27
C VAL A 417 32.86 -18.79 9.42
N ASP A 418 33.13 -19.31 10.63
CA ASP A 418 33.13 -20.76 10.90
C ASP A 418 31.73 -21.40 10.85
N VAL A 419 30.67 -20.59 10.86
CA VAL A 419 29.28 -21.04 10.83
C VAL A 419 28.61 -20.57 9.53
N PRO A 420 28.03 -21.48 8.72
CA PRO A 420 27.31 -21.09 7.51
C PRO A 420 26.11 -20.21 7.86
N VAL A 421 25.93 -19.13 7.12
CA VAL A 421 24.85 -18.17 7.32
C VAL A 421 23.65 -18.59 6.49
N THR A 422 22.47 -18.64 7.10
CA THR A 422 21.20 -18.88 6.39
C THR A 422 20.44 -17.56 6.22
N LEU A 423 19.52 -17.51 5.24
CA LEU A 423 18.58 -16.40 5.11
C LEU A 423 17.48 -16.44 6.20
N GLY A 424 17.30 -17.60 6.83
CA GLY A 424 16.40 -17.84 7.94
C GLY A 424 14.92 -17.75 7.56
N TYR A 425 14.07 -17.71 8.58
CA TYR A 425 12.60 -17.60 8.43
C TYR A 425 12.14 -16.24 7.86
N ALA A 426 13.04 -15.27 7.74
CA ALA A 426 12.76 -13.92 7.29
C ALA A 426 13.27 -13.65 5.86
N GLY A 427 14.54 -13.93 5.57
CA GLY A 427 15.17 -13.57 4.31
C GLY A 427 14.67 -14.39 3.12
N GLY A 428 14.44 -15.69 3.31
CA GLY A 428 13.95 -16.57 2.24
C GLY A 428 12.58 -16.17 1.70
N PRO A 429 11.56 -15.99 2.55
CA PRO A 429 10.26 -15.47 2.13
C PRO A 429 10.33 -14.10 1.44
N LEU A 430 11.22 -13.20 1.88
CA LEU A 430 11.40 -11.90 1.22
C LEU A 430 11.91 -12.06 -0.22
N VAL A 431 12.92 -12.90 -0.43
CA VAL A 431 13.51 -13.12 -1.77
C VAL A 431 12.47 -13.70 -2.71
N VAL A 432 11.71 -14.71 -2.28
CA VAL A 432 10.66 -15.32 -3.11
C VAL A 432 9.53 -14.33 -3.39
N ALA A 433 9.18 -13.45 -2.44
CA ALA A 433 8.15 -12.44 -2.63
C ALA A 433 8.54 -11.30 -3.59
N LEU A 434 9.84 -11.12 -3.85
CA LEU A 434 10.33 -10.09 -4.77
C LEU A 434 10.40 -10.58 -6.23
N VAL A 435 10.26 -11.88 -6.48
CA VAL A 435 10.26 -12.50 -7.81
C VAL A 435 8.83 -12.73 -8.26
#